data_AF-A0A9D6MJ12-F1
#
_entry.id   AF-A0A9D6MJ12-F1
#
_cell.length_a   1.000
_cell.length_b   1.000
_cell.length_c   1.000
_cell.angle_alpha   90.00
_cell.angle_beta   90.00
_cell.angle_gamma   90.00
#
_symmetry.space_group_name_H-M   'P 1'
#
loop_
_entity.id
_entity.type
_entity.pdbx_description
1 polymer ?
#
loop_
_entity_poly.entity_id
_entity_poly.type
_entity_poly.pdbx_seq_one_letter_code
_entity_poly.pdbx_strand_id
1 'polypeptide(L)'
;MSAATTDRIELVTYRAARTMRVRRVVRAVVAALVVALVPLRAHAAATLTIIDLDGAGVGLNDPTPVAPVGGNPGTTLGAQRLNAMQYAADIWGALLDSSVTIRVGSSFTALSCNASSAILGQAGPTSVFRDFAGAPVASTWYAVALANSLAGTDLNPGVDDISATFNSAIGTTCAFPSTFYYGYDASPPGGEIDFVTIVLHELGHGLGFTTFVTLSTGAKLSGFDDAYMRSLEDHATGTLYPAMTNGERVSASIDTGNLHWTGAFVVAASGSLTSGVGPSGHVHVYAPNPQQAGSSVSHFDTTVTPNELMEPSYTGPLHDVGLTLPALRDSGWHTSADPTPTPTPTRTATPTRTATPTPTPTATRTATPTSTPTATRTATPTSTPTVTRTATPTVTATSTPTRTATPTATPTRTVTPTLIATATPPPTATATATSTALPTATSTPSSTALPTPLCGTTPDTGCRTPAVAQRALFTLKASTPVRPGVLDWKWLKGSPTSKSDFGDPPSADTYELCVYDGAPSLIMHATAPAGGLCQLSRPKPCWREKTGGFTYTNRDLTPLGLARIVLKAGLIPGTAKIAVHGKGANLDMPASFPLAQPVIVQLKNSSGTCWEATYDAPASRDTAGPPGQFTDKAD
;
A
#
# COMPACT_ATOMS: atom_id res chain seq x y z
N MET A 1 20.30 80.42 -22.15
CA MET A 1 21.59 79.72 -22.24
C MET A 1 22.00 79.25 -20.84
N SER A 2 21.32 78.36 -20.11
CA SER A 2 20.47 77.19 -20.36
C SER A 2 21.18 75.95 -20.90
N ALA A 3 21.37 74.99 -19.99
CA ALA A 3 21.15 73.55 -20.18
C ALA A 3 22.06 72.79 -21.17
N ALA A 4 23.38 72.70 -20.92
CA ALA A 4 24.23 71.82 -21.73
C ALA A 4 25.28 70.97 -20.99
N THR A 5 25.46 71.08 -19.66
CA THR A 5 26.61 70.41 -19.00
C THR A 5 26.22 69.36 -17.95
N THR A 6 24.96 69.27 -17.54
CA THR A 6 24.52 68.26 -16.55
C THR A 6 24.04 66.95 -17.19
N ASP A 7 23.77 66.95 -18.50
CA ASP A 7 23.07 65.84 -19.19
C ASP A 7 24.01 64.76 -19.78
N ARG A 8 25.34 64.91 -19.63
CA ARG A 8 26.32 63.94 -20.16
C ARG A 8 26.82 62.91 -19.15
N ILE A 9 26.52 63.07 -17.85
CA ILE A 9 26.96 62.12 -16.81
C ILE A 9 25.89 61.06 -16.51
N GLU A 10 24.60 61.34 -16.73
CA GLU A 10 23.51 60.36 -16.52
C GLU A 10 23.34 59.34 -17.67
N LEU A 11 23.80 59.65 -18.89
CA LEU A 11 23.60 58.75 -20.04
C LEU A 11 24.63 57.60 -20.13
N VAL A 12 25.81 57.76 -19.50
CA VAL A 12 26.90 56.76 -19.54
C VAL A 12 26.73 55.69 -18.45
N THR A 13 26.17 56.05 -17.29
CA THR A 13 25.87 55.12 -16.20
C THR A 13 24.65 54.22 -16.49
N TYR A 14 23.70 54.68 -17.30
CA TYR A 14 22.51 53.90 -17.67
C TYR A 14 22.79 52.78 -18.70
N ARG A 15 23.77 52.96 -19.60
CA ARG A 15 24.10 51.97 -20.64
C ARG A 15 24.97 50.80 -20.13
N ALA A 16 25.79 51.00 -19.11
CA ALA A 16 26.62 49.95 -18.51
C ALA A 16 25.82 49.00 -17.58
N ALA A 17 24.76 49.49 -16.92
CA ALA A 17 23.90 48.68 -16.06
C ALA A 17 22.96 47.72 -16.83
N ARG A 18 22.57 48.08 -18.06
CA ARG A 18 21.71 47.25 -18.92
C ARG A 18 22.45 46.08 -19.56
N THR A 19 23.72 46.23 -19.92
CA THR A 19 24.50 45.16 -20.60
C THR A 19 24.97 44.07 -19.63
N MET A 20 25.20 44.37 -18.35
CA MET A 20 25.53 43.35 -17.33
C MET A 20 24.32 42.53 -16.85
N ARG A 21 23.10 43.09 -16.86
CA ARG A 21 21.87 42.35 -16.50
C ARG A 21 21.47 41.32 -17.55
N VAL A 22 21.66 41.61 -18.84
CA VAL A 22 21.26 40.68 -19.91
C VAL A 22 22.18 39.45 -19.99
N ARG A 23 23.49 39.59 -19.75
CA ARG A 23 24.44 38.46 -19.78
C ARG A 23 24.34 37.53 -18.56
N ARG A 24 23.88 38.01 -17.39
CA ARG A 24 23.59 37.16 -16.22
C ARG A 24 22.27 36.39 -16.37
N VAL A 25 21.28 36.96 -17.04
CA VAL A 25 20.00 36.27 -17.29
C VAL A 25 20.17 35.15 -18.32
N VAL A 26 20.97 35.33 -19.38
CA VAL A 26 21.15 34.28 -20.41
C VAL A 26 21.96 33.08 -19.90
N ARG A 27 22.93 33.26 -18.99
CA ARG A 27 23.64 32.12 -18.34
C ARG A 27 22.80 31.43 -17.25
N ALA A 28 21.90 32.14 -16.58
CA ALA A 28 20.98 31.55 -15.61
C ALA A 28 19.85 30.75 -16.26
N VAL A 29 19.46 31.10 -17.50
CA VAL A 29 18.41 30.38 -18.25
C VAL A 29 18.93 29.08 -18.88
N VAL A 30 20.21 28.99 -19.25
CA VAL A 30 20.77 27.75 -19.84
C VAL A 30 21.20 26.73 -18.78
N ALA A 31 21.57 27.17 -17.56
CA ALA A 31 21.89 26.25 -16.46
C ALA A 31 20.66 25.67 -15.72
N ALA A 32 19.46 26.20 -15.99
CA ALA A 32 18.20 25.71 -15.42
C ALA A 32 17.46 24.69 -16.30
N LEU A 33 18.05 24.29 -17.43
CA LEU A 33 17.41 23.42 -18.44
C LEU A 33 18.08 22.04 -18.56
N VAL A 34 18.64 21.56 -17.45
CA VAL A 34 18.87 20.13 -17.22
C VAL A 34 18.16 19.75 -15.93
N VAL A 35 16.85 19.96 -15.90
CA VAL A 35 15.99 19.19 -14.99
C VAL A 35 16.05 17.77 -15.53
N ALA A 36 16.70 16.87 -14.80
CA ALA A 36 16.56 15.45 -15.08
C ALA A 36 15.07 15.16 -15.16
N LEU A 37 14.58 14.80 -16.36
CA LEU A 37 13.24 14.23 -16.51
C LEU A 37 13.25 12.92 -15.73
N VAL A 38 12.95 12.99 -14.43
CA VAL A 38 12.43 11.84 -13.71
C VAL A 38 10.99 11.74 -14.19
N PRO A 39 10.62 10.69 -14.95
CA PRO A 39 9.25 10.52 -15.37
C PRO A 39 8.38 10.45 -14.11
N LEU A 40 7.39 11.34 -14.01
CA LEU A 40 6.31 11.16 -13.05
C LEU A 40 5.64 9.83 -13.39
N ARG A 41 5.73 8.84 -12.49
CA ARG A 41 4.94 7.61 -12.64
C ARG A 41 3.47 7.99 -12.48
N ALA A 42 2.72 7.85 -13.57
CA ALA A 42 1.26 7.78 -13.49
C ALA A 42 0.90 6.51 -12.70
N HIS A 43 0.11 6.64 -11.64
CA HIS A 43 -0.43 5.48 -10.92
C HIS A 43 -1.32 4.70 -11.89
N ALA A 44 -1.03 3.41 -12.04
CA ALA A 44 -1.78 2.51 -12.89
C ALA A 44 -2.15 1.29 -12.06
N ALA A 45 -3.45 0.97 -12.02
CA ALA A 45 -3.92 -0.28 -11.45
C ALA A 45 -3.08 -1.44 -12.01
N ALA A 46 -2.57 -2.28 -11.12
CA ALA A 46 -1.74 -3.40 -11.48
C ALA A 46 -2.55 -4.36 -12.37
N THR A 47 -1.87 -5.00 -13.31
CA THR A 47 -2.47 -6.06 -14.12
C THR A 47 -1.88 -7.38 -13.67
N LEU A 48 -2.72 -8.26 -13.12
CA LEU A 48 -2.34 -9.65 -12.84
C LEU A 48 -2.88 -10.53 -13.98
N THR A 49 -2.00 -11.28 -14.63
CA THR A 49 -2.38 -12.18 -15.73
C THR A 49 -2.13 -13.62 -15.33
N ILE A 50 -3.18 -14.43 -15.39
CA ILE A 50 -3.07 -15.88 -15.20
C ILE A 50 -2.39 -16.49 -16.43
N ILE A 51 -1.28 -17.17 -16.19
CA ILE A 51 -0.53 -17.95 -17.17
C ILE A 51 -0.87 -19.42 -16.92
N ASP A 52 -1.61 -20.00 -17.84
CA ASP A 52 -2.03 -21.40 -17.78
C ASP A 52 -0.86 -22.34 -18.08
N LEU A 53 -0.51 -23.16 -17.10
CA LEU A 53 0.55 -24.16 -17.18
C LEU A 53 0.01 -25.59 -17.31
N ASP A 54 -1.32 -25.78 -17.32
CA ASP A 54 -1.94 -27.09 -17.42
C ASP A 54 -1.91 -27.62 -18.86
N GLY A 55 -1.73 -28.93 -19.00
CA GLY A 55 -1.86 -29.59 -20.30
C GLY A 55 -3.29 -29.64 -20.81
N ALA A 56 -3.49 -29.97 -22.09
CA ALA A 56 -4.82 -30.16 -22.64
C ALA A 56 -5.61 -31.24 -21.88
N GLY A 57 -6.88 -30.96 -21.53
CA GLY A 57 -7.76 -31.92 -20.89
C GLY A 57 -7.69 -31.95 -19.36
N VAL A 58 -6.82 -31.18 -18.72
CA VAL A 58 -6.62 -31.20 -17.26
C VAL A 58 -6.69 -29.79 -16.68
N GLY A 59 -7.05 -29.69 -15.40
CA GLY A 59 -6.93 -28.44 -14.65
C GLY A 59 -7.73 -27.28 -15.25
N LEU A 60 -7.04 -26.20 -15.63
CA LEU A 60 -7.59 -25.03 -16.32
C LEU A 60 -8.09 -25.34 -17.75
N ASN A 61 -7.61 -26.43 -18.35
CA ASN A 61 -7.99 -26.92 -19.68
C ASN A 61 -8.95 -28.12 -19.65
N ASP A 62 -9.60 -28.38 -18.51
CA ASP A 62 -10.57 -29.48 -18.35
C ASP A 62 -11.87 -29.20 -19.16
N PRO A 63 -12.21 -30.04 -20.17
CA PRO A 63 -13.34 -29.81 -21.06
C PRO A 63 -14.67 -30.30 -20.49
N THR A 64 -14.69 -30.85 -19.26
CA THR A 64 -15.90 -31.41 -18.65
C THR A 64 -17.02 -30.38 -18.64
N PRO A 65 -18.16 -30.64 -19.31
CA PRO A 65 -19.25 -29.68 -19.37
C PRO A 65 -19.87 -29.44 -17.99
N VAL A 66 -20.08 -28.17 -17.64
CA VAL A 66 -20.75 -27.74 -16.41
C VAL A 66 -21.68 -26.57 -16.72
N ALA A 67 -22.73 -26.40 -15.91
CA ALA A 67 -23.58 -25.21 -16.00
C ALA A 67 -22.87 -24.01 -15.35
N PRO A 68 -23.06 -22.78 -15.86
CA PRO A 68 -22.63 -21.55 -15.18
C PRO A 68 -23.11 -21.48 -13.73
N VAL A 69 -22.28 -20.95 -12.82
CA VAL A 69 -22.57 -20.85 -11.38
C VAL A 69 -22.15 -19.49 -10.83
N GLY A 70 -22.94 -18.91 -9.92
CA GLY A 70 -22.55 -17.71 -9.15
C GLY A 70 -22.04 -16.52 -9.95
N GLY A 71 -22.54 -16.28 -11.16
CA GLY A 71 -22.06 -15.23 -12.06
C GLY A 71 -20.85 -15.59 -12.93
N ASN A 72 -20.23 -16.76 -12.73
CA ASN A 72 -19.19 -17.29 -13.60
C ASN A 72 -19.82 -17.91 -14.87
N PRO A 73 -19.56 -17.33 -16.07
CA PRO A 73 -20.19 -17.78 -17.32
C PRO A 73 -19.55 -19.03 -17.93
N GLY A 74 -18.52 -19.60 -17.30
CA GLY A 74 -17.81 -20.78 -17.81
C GLY A 74 -18.74 -21.98 -17.99
N THR A 75 -18.66 -22.62 -19.15
CA THR A 75 -19.46 -23.80 -19.53
C THR A 75 -18.66 -25.12 -19.49
N THR A 76 -17.38 -25.06 -19.15
CA THR A 76 -16.51 -26.19 -18.85
C THR A 76 -15.84 -25.99 -17.50
N LEU A 77 -15.46 -27.07 -16.83
CA LEU A 77 -14.82 -27.02 -15.52
C LEU A 77 -13.51 -26.21 -15.57
N GLY A 78 -12.71 -26.41 -16.62
CA GLY A 78 -11.49 -25.63 -16.85
C GLY A 78 -11.77 -24.13 -17.04
N ALA A 79 -12.79 -23.78 -17.84
CA ALA A 79 -13.17 -22.39 -18.03
C ALA A 79 -13.66 -21.75 -16.73
N GLN A 80 -14.44 -22.45 -15.90
CA GLN A 80 -14.87 -21.91 -14.61
C GLN A 80 -13.68 -21.67 -13.68
N ARG A 81 -12.74 -22.61 -13.58
CA ARG A 81 -11.50 -22.45 -12.80
C ARG A 81 -10.69 -21.23 -13.26
N LEU A 82 -10.42 -21.13 -14.56
CA LEU A 82 -9.65 -20.02 -15.13
C LEU A 82 -10.33 -18.68 -14.88
N ASN A 83 -11.64 -18.60 -15.11
CA ASN A 83 -12.37 -17.35 -14.90
C ASN A 83 -12.40 -16.94 -13.41
N ALA A 84 -12.56 -17.89 -12.49
CA ALA A 84 -12.52 -17.62 -11.05
C ALA A 84 -11.13 -17.15 -10.60
N MET A 85 -10.05 -17.73 -11.15
CA MET A 85 -8.70 -17.23 -10.90
C MET A 85 -8.50 -15.80 -11.41
N GLN A 86 -8.95 -15.52 -12.63
CA GLN A 86 -8.82 -14.18 -13.19
C GLN A 86 -9.66 -13.17 -12.41
N TYR A 87 -10.85 -13.55 -11.93
CA TYR A 87 -11.66 -12.69 -11.05
C TYR A 87 -10.92 -12.33 -9.75
N ALA A 88 -10.28 -13.29 -9.09
CA ALA A 88 -9.42 -13.02 -7.92
C ALA A 88 -8.21 -12.12 -8.27
N ALA A 89 -7.58 -12.37 -9.42
CA ALA A 89 -6.47 -11.58 -9.92
C ALA A 89 -6.88 -10.11 -10.21
N ASP A 90 -8.09 -9.91 -10.73
CA ASP A 90 -8.64 -8.59 -11.02
C ASP A 90 -8.94 -7.79 -9.74
N ILE A 91 -9.37 -8.46 -8.65
CA ILE A 91 -9.52 -7.83 -7.33
C ILE A 91 -8.18 -7.27 -6.85
N TRP A 92 -7.12 -8.08 -6.86
CA TRP A 92 -5.78 -7.60 -6.50
C TRP A 92 -5.27 -6.51 -7.45
N GLY A 93 -5.52 -6.65 -8.75
CA GLY A 93 -5.11 -5.69 -9.77
C GLY A 93 -5.75 -4.30 -9.57
N ALA A 94 -7.02 -4.27 -9.15
CA ALA A 94 -7.70 -3.02 -8.84
C ALA A 94 -7.09 -2.29 -7.62
N LEU A 95 -6.54 -3.04 -6.65
CA LEU A 95 -6.06 -2.51 -5.37
C LEU A 95 -4.60 -2.03 -5.43
N LEU A 96 -3.74 -2.71 -6.19
CA LEU A 96 -2.30 -2.44 -6.25
C LEU A 96 -1.93 -1.47 -7.37
N ASP A 97 -0.88 -0.67 -7.17
CA ASP A 97 -0.26 0.16 -8.21
C ASP A 97 0.99 -0.55 -8.77
N SER A 98 0.97 -0.85 -10.07
CA SER A 98 2.12 -1.38 -10.78
C SER A 98 2.05 -1.08 -12.27
N SER A 99 3.11 -0.46 -12.79
CA SER A 99 3.32 -0.31 -14.23
C SER A 99 3.81 -1.60 -14.92
N VAL A 100 4.13 -2.64 -14.15
CA VAL A 100 4.62 -3.93 -14.65
C VAL A 100 3.54 -4.97 -14.45
N THR A 101 3.18 -5.70 -15.51
CA THR A 101 2.26 -6.83 -15.44
C THR A 101 2.82 -7.90 -14.52
N ILE A 102 2.02 -8.32 -13.55
CA ILE A 102 2.33 -9.41 -12.64
C ILE A 102 1.86 -10.71 -13.30
N ARG A 103 2.79 -11.61 -13.56
CA ARG A 103 2.52 -12.89 -14.23
C ARG A 103 2.32 -13.99 -13.18
N VAL A 104 1.19 -14.67 -13.23
CA VAL A 104 0.84 -15.74 -12.28
C VAL A 104 0.83 -17.08 -13.01
N GLY A 105 1.92 -17.84 -12.91
CA GLY A 105 1.99 -19.21 -13.42
C GLY A 105 1.12 -20.13 -12.59
N SER A 106 0.03 -20.64 -13.16
CA SER A 106 -1.00 -21.38 -12.46
C SER A 106 -1.21 -22.78 -13.03
N SER A 107 -1.39 -23.76 -12.15
CA SER A 107 -1.73 -25.14 -12.53
C SER A 107 -2.63 -25.82 -11.50
N PHE A 108 -3.28 -26.91 -11.91
CA PHE A 108 -3.96 -27.84 -11.03
C PHE A 108 -3.19 -29.14 -10.93
N THR A 109 -2.74 -29.48 -9.73
CA THR A 109 -2.04 -30.74 -9.45
C THR A 109 -2.61 -31.36 -8.17
N ALA A 110 -2.58 -32.67 -8.05
CA ALA A 110 -3.02 -33.34 -6.83
C ALA A 110 -2.08 -32.95 -5.68
N LEU A 111 -2.62 -32.29 -4.66
CA LEU A 111 -1.90 -31.94 -3.43
C LEU A 111 -2.36 -32.85 -2.28
N SER A 112 -1.55 -32.94 -1.24
CA SER A 112 -1.79 -33.80 -0.08
C SER A 112 -3.15 -33.54 0.55
N CYS A 113 -3.90 -34.61 0.78
CA CYS A 113 -5.15 -34.57 1.49
C CYS A 113 -5.52 -35.93 2.10
N ASN A 114 -6.46 -35.91 3.04
CA ASN A 114 -7.08 -37.07 3.66
C ASN A 114 -8.55 -36.77 4.00
N ALA A 115 -9.22 -37.66 4.73
CA ALA A 115 -10.63 -37.50 5.08
C ALA A 115 -10.97 -36.29 5.96
N SER A 116 -9.96 -35.62 6.55
CA SER A 116 -10.16 -34.55 7.54
C SER A 116 -9.38 -33.28 7.23
N SER A 117 -8.43 -33.30 6.30
CA SER A 117 -7.61 -32.14 5.94
C SER A 117 -7.14 -32.22 4.50
N ALA A 118 -6.98 -31.07 3.86
CA ALA A 118 -6.41 -30.96 2.53
C ALA A 118 -5.62 -29.65 2.39
N ILE A 119 -4.55 -29.68 1.61
CA ILE A 119 -3.95 -28.48 1.04
C ILE A 119 -4.86 -28.06 -0.10
N LEU A 120 -5.44 -26.85 -0.03
CA LEU A 120 -6.40 -26.35 -1.03
C LEU A 120 -5.69 -25.67 -2.20
N GLY A 121 -4.66 -24.89 -1.88
CA GLY A 121 -3.72 -24.28 -2.80
C GLY A 121 -2.36 -24.14 -2.14
N GLN A 122 -1.39 -23.70 -2.94
CA GLN A 122 -0.11 -23.18 -2.48
C GLN A 122 0.40 -22.19 -3.52
N ALA A 123 0.94 -21.07 -3.08
CA ALA A 123 1.63 -20.13 -3.95
C ALA A 123 2.74 -19.37 -3.25
N GLY A 124 3.60 -18.76 -4.05
CA GLY A 124 4.67 -17.91 -3.57
C GLY A 124 5.40 -17.21 -4.71
N PRO A 125 6.26 -16.23 -4.39
CA PRO A 125 7.09 -15.59 -5.39
C PRO A 125 8.10 -16.58 -5.96
N THR A 126 8.30 -16.57 -7.28
CA THR A 126 9.25 -17.46 -7.95
C THR A 126 10.71 -17.05 -7.73
N SER A 127 10.92 -15.78 -7.39
CA SER A 127 12.23 -15.20 -7.14
C SER A 127 12.13 -14.00 -6.19
N VAL A 128 13.28 -13.58 -5.67
CA VAL A 128 13.41 -12.43 -4.78
C VAL A 128 14.58 -11.57 -5.21
N PHE A 129 14.42 -10.26 -5.07
CA PHE A 129 15.42 -9.27 -5.47
C PHE A 129 15.75 -8.34 -4.31
N ARG A 130 17.00 -7.94 -4.20
CA ARG A 130 17.44 -6.84 -3.32
C ARG A 130 18.37 -5.92 -4.07
N ASP A 131 18.58 -4.74 -3.50
CA ASP A 131 19.56 -3.75 -3.99
C ASP A 131 19.39 -3.38 -5.47
N PHE A 132 18.17 -3.53 -6.00
CA PHE A 132 17.80 -3.09 -7.34
C PHE A 132 17.54 -1.57 -7.36
N ALA A 133 17.59 -0.96 -8.54
CA ALA A 133 17.29 0.46 -8.68
C ALA A 133 15.82 0.73 -8.31
N GLY A 134 15.60 1.56 -7.29
CA GLY A 134 14.26 1.84 -6.75
C GLY A 134 13.88 1.03 -5.51
N ALA A 135 14.75 0.15 -5.01
CA ALA A 135 14.52 -0.55 -3.75
C ALA A 135 14.38 0.45 -2.57
N PRO A 136 13.28 0.43 -1.80
CA PRO A 136 13.04 1.37 -0.70
C PRO A 136 14.03 1.23 0.46
N VAL A 137 14.44 -0.01 0.75
CA VAL A 137 15.36 -0.33 1.84
C VAL A 137 16.55 -1.12 1.29
N ALA A 138 17.74 -0.62 1.57
CA ALA A 138 18.98 -1.31 1.19
C ALA A 138 19.09 -2.66 1.91
N SER A 139 19.78 -3.62 1.28
CA SER A 139 20.09 -4.92 1.87
C SER A 139 18.86 -5.70 2.33
N THR A 140 17.71 -5.50 1.66
CA THR A 140 16.42 -6.12 1.98
C THR A 140 15.86 -6.86 0.77
N TRP A 141 15.42 -8.09 0.96
CA TRP A 141 14.78 -8.91 -0.06
C TRP A 141 13.31 -8.53 -0.26
N TYR A 142 12.91 -8.44 -1.53
CA TYR A 142 11.54 -8.21 -1.98
C TYR A 142 11.09 -9.35 -2.89
N ALA A 143 9.86 -9.82 -2.73
CA ALA A 143 9.20 -10.72 -3.68
C ALA A 143 9.24 -10.11 -5.09
N VAL A 144 9.46 -10.92 -6.12
CA VAL A 144 9.69 -10.43 -7.50
C VAL A 144 8.58 -9.54 -8.02
N ALA A 145 7.30 -9.84 -7.77
CA ALA A 145 6.18 -8.99 -8.17
C ALA A 145 6.29 -7.57 -7.58
N LEU A 146 6.61 -7.47 -6.29
CA LEU A 146 6.83 -6.21 -5.60
C LEU A 146 8.10 -5.50 -6.10
N ALA A 147 9.19 -6.24 -6.28
CA ALA A 147 10.43 -5.70 -6.81
C ALA A 147 10.27 -5.11 -8.22
N ASN A 148 9.52 -5.80 -9.08
CA ASN A 148 9.16 -5.37 -10.42
C ASN A 148 8.32 -4.08 -10.40
N SER A 149 7.31 -4.01 -9.53
CA SER A 149 6.53 -2.78 -9.34
C SER A 149 7.40 -1.62 -8.88
N LEU A 150 8.24 -1.82 -7.86
CA LEU A 150 9.13 -0.79 -7.31
C LEU A 150 10.19 -0.35 -8.34
N ALA A 151 10.78 -1.26 -9.09
CA ALA A 151 11.74 -0.96 -10.16
C ALA A 151 11.06 -0.30 -11.39
N GLY A 152 9.78 -0.59 -11.61
CA GLY A 152 9.01 -0.13 -12.77
C GLY A 152 9.43 -0.82 -14.07
N THR A 153 10.11 -1.96 -13.95
CA THR A 153 10.53 -2.82 -15.04
C THR A 153 10.58 -4.26 -14.54
N ASP A 154 10.42 -5.21 -15.44
CA ASP A 154 10.56 -6.62 -15.14
C ASP A 154 12.05 -6.97 -14.93
N LEU A 155 12.41 -7.31 -13.70
CA LEU A 155 13.76 -7.68 -13.27
C LEU A 155 14.10 -9.13 -13.64
N ASN A 156 13.11 -9.95 -14.03
CA ASN A 156 13.31 -11.33 -14.45
C ASN A 156 12.52 -11.70 -15.73
N PRO A 157 12.82 -11.08 -16.88
CA PRO A 157 12.02 -11.24 -18.08
C PRO A 157 11.87 -12.69 -18.53
N GLY A 158 10.62 -13.09 -18.80
CA GLY A 158 10.29 -14.42 -19.29
C GLY A 158 10.10 -15.48 -18.20
N VAL A 159 10.16 -15.07 -16.92
CA VAL A 159 9.80 -15.89 -15.77
C VAL A 159 8.50 -15.34 -15.17
N ASP A 160 7.61 -16.21 -14.74
CA ASP A 160 6.39 -15.78 -14.05
C ASP A 160 6.73 -15.29 -12.63
N ASP A 161 6.06 -14.26 -12.14
CA ASP A 161 6.36 -13.64 -10.85
C ASP A 161 5.90 -14.52 -9.67
N ILE A 162 4.73 -15.13 -9.85
CA ILE A 162 4.07 -15.97 -8.86
C ILE A 162 3.91 -17.37 -9.44
N SER A 163 4.25 -18.39 -8.65
CA SER A 163 3.88 -19.78 -8.94
C SER A 163 2.71 -20.14 -8.03
N ALA A 164 1.58 -20.56 -8.61
CA ALA A 164 0.38 -20.97 -7.89
C ALA A 164 -0.04 -22.39 -8.34
N THR A 165 -0.35 -23.25 -7.37
CA THR A 165 -0.83 -24.61 -7.62
C THR A 165 -2.06 -24.88 -6.77
N PHE A 166 -3.12 -25.37 -7.38
CA PHE A 166 -4.39 -25.67 -6.71
C PHE A 166 -4.69 -27.16 -6.75
N ASN A 167 -5.35 -27.66 -5.70
CA ASN A 167 -5.48 -29.10 -5.51
C ASN A 167 -6.52 -29.73 -6.45
N SER A 168 -6.05 -30.46 -7.47
CA SER A 168 -6.93 -31.15 -8.43
C SER A 168 -7.67 -32.35 -7.84
N ALA A 169 -7.24 -32.85 -6.66
CA ALA A 169 -7.83 -34.03 -6.02
C ALA A 169 -9.14 -33.71 -5.26
N ILE A 170 -9.39 -32.44 -4.91
CA ILE A 170 -10.60 -32.02 -4.20
C ILE A 170 -11.85 -32.29 -5.03
N GLY A 171 -12.85 -32.95 -4.44
CA GLY A 171 -14.06 -33.39 -5.13
C GLY A 171 -13.86 -34.48 -6.19
N THR A 172 -12.67 -35.07 -6.29
CA THR A 172 -12.37 -36.14 -7.25
C THR A 172 -11.81 -37.37 -6.55
N THR A 173 -10.49 -37.46 -6.38
CA THR A 173 -9.79 -38.61 -5.79
C THR A 173 -9.53 -38.44 -4.30
N CYS A 174 -9.68 -37.23 -3.77
CA CYS A 174 -9.48 -36.93 -2.36
C CYS A 174 -10.68 -37.36 -1.51
N ALA A 175 -10.44 -37.98 -0.35
CA ALA A 175 -11.49 -38.34 0.61
C ALA A 175 -12.00 -37.15 1.45
N PHE A 176 -11.46 -35.94 1.24
CA PHE A 176 -11.88 -34.73 1.95
C PHE A 176 -13.34 -34.39 1.59
N PRO A 177 -14.23 -34.15 2.56
CA PRO A 177 -15.67 -34.11 2.35
C PRO A 177 -16.17 -32.74 1.84
N SER A 178 -15.50 -32.16 0.84
CA SER A 178 -15.90 -30.89 0.23
C SER A 178 -15.41 -30.80 -1.22
N THR A 179 -15.97 -29.85 -1.97
CA THR A 179 -15.61 -29.56 -3.36
C THR A 179 -15.43 -28.05 -3.55
N PHE A 180 -14.75 -27.64 -4.62
CA PHE A 180 -14.59 -26.23 -4.94
C PHE A 180 -15.83 -25.67 -5.65
N TYR A 181 -16.27 -24.51 -5.18
CA TYR A 181 -17.23 -23.64 -5.84
C TYR A 181 -16.51 -22.54 -6.62
N TYR A 182 -16.84 -22.37 -7.89
CA TYR A 182 -16.15 -21.44 -8.80
C TYR A 182 -16.96 -20.18 -9.14
N GLY A 183 -18.00 -19.86 -8.37
CA GLY A 183 -18.77 -18.62 -8.52
C GLY A 183 -18.03 -17.37 -8.04
N TYR A 184 -18.52 -16.20 -8.41
CA TYR A 184 -17.97 -14.89 -8.01
C TYR A 184 -18.72 -14.24 -6.85
N ASP A 185 -19.84 -14.82 -6.45
CA ASP A 185 -20.82 -14.22 -5.54
C ASP A 185 -20.51 -14.44 -4.06
N ALA A 186 -19.38 -15.08 -3.73
CA ALA A 186 -19.00 -15.47 -2.37
C ALA A 186 -20.11 -16.25 -1.65
N SER A 187 -20.91 -17.02 -2.40
CA SER A 187 -22.07 -17.75 -1.88
C SER A 187 -22.03 -19.24 -2.31
N PRO A 188 -20.98 -19.99 -1.91
CA PRO A 188 -20.89 -21.41 -2.23
C PRO A 188 -22.06 -22.17 -1.63
N PRO A 189 -22.71 -23.07 -2.40
CA PRO A 189 -23.78 -23.90 -1.88
C PRO A 189 -23.21 -24.95 -0.91
N GLY A 190 -23.96 -25.22 0.16
CA GLY A 190 -23.88 -26.45 0.96
C GLY A 190 -22.48 -27.02 1.27
N GLY A 191 -21.62 -26.28 1.98
CA GLY A 191 -20.34 -26.82 2.48
C GLY A 191 -19.23 -26.94 1.43
N GLU A 192 -19.44 -26.39 0.24
CA GLU A 192 -18.38 -26.17 -0.76
C GLU A 192 -17.40 -25.07 -0.31
N ILE A 193 -16.18 -25.15 -0.84
CA ILE A 193 -15.10 -24.19 -0.60
C ILE A 193 -15.14 -23.13 -1.70
N ASP A 194 -15.23 -21.86 -1.32
CA ASP A 194 -15.15 -20.75 -2.26
C ASP A 194 -13.74 -20.67 -2.87
N PHE A 195 -13.63 -20.99 -4.16
CA PHE A 195 -12.34 -21.07 -4.82
C PHE A 195 -11.69 -19.70 -4.99
N VAL A 196 -12.49 -18.64 -5.19
CA VAL A 196 -11.98 -17.28 -5.34
C VAL A 196 -11.24 -16.83 -4.08
N THR A 197 -11.76 -17.13 -2.88
CA THR A 197 -11.08 -16.87 -1.61
C THR A 197 -9.74 -17.59 -1.52
N ILE A 198 -9.67 -18.86 -1.94
CA ILE A 198 -8.41 -19.60 -1.97
C ILE A 198 -7.41 -18.93 -2.92
N VAL A 199 -7.84 -18.55 -4.13
CA VAL A 199 -6.95 -17.86 -5.08
C VAL A 199 -6.48 -16.51 -4.53
N LEU A 200 -7.37 -15.71 -3.92
CA LEU A 200 -7.00 -14.43 -3.30
C LEU A 200 -5.94 -14.60 -2.22
N HIS A 201 -6.09 -15.62 -1.37
CA HIS A 201 -5.15 -15.98 -0.32
C HIS A 201 -3.78 -16.36 -0.90
N GLU A 202 -3.77 -17.30 -1.85
CA GLU A 202 -2.53 -17.76 -2.48
C GLU A 202 -1.81 -16.62 -3.23
N LEU A 203 -2.56 -15.76 -3.93
CA LEU A 203 -1.99 -14.57 -4.54
C LEU A 203 -1.38 -13.62 -3.49
N GLY A 204 -1.96 -13.49 -2.29
CA GLY A 204 -1.40 -12.74 -1.18
C GLY A 204 0.02 -13.20 -0.82
N HIS A 205 0.25 -14.52 -0.71
CA HIS A 205 1.59 -15.07 -0.52
C HIS A 205 2.52 -14.75 -1.69
N GLY A 206 2.05 -14.95 -2.93
CA GLY A 206 2.81 -14.63 -4.14
C GLY A 206 3.24 -13.16 -4.24
N LEU A 207 2.38 -12.25 -3.77
CA LEU A 207 2.62 -10.81 -3.75
C LEU A 207 3.58 -10.37 -2.64
N GLY A 208 3.94 -11.26 -1.71
CA GLY A 208 4.95 -11.01 -0.68
C GLY A 208 4.44 -11.04 0.76
N PHE A 209 3.23 -11.55 1.03
CA PHE A 209 2.80 -11.89 2.39
C PHE A 209 3.51 -13.18 2.86
N THR A 210 4.83 -13.14 2.96
CA THR A 210 5.66 -14.29 3.38
C THR A 210 7.06 -13.83 3.77
N THR A 211 7.66 -14.49 4.76
CA THR A 211 9.08 -14.31 5.11
C THR A 211 9.96 -15.34 4.40
N PHE A 212 11.20 -14.95 4.11
CA PHE A 212 12.23 -15.85 3.56
C PHE A 212 13.18 -16.39 4.65
N VAL A 213 12.80 -16.25 5.91
CA VAL A 213 13.49 -16.88 7.04
C VAL A 213 13.23 -18.39 7.01
N THR A 214 14.30 -19.17 7.12
CA THR A 214 14.20 -20.63 7.24
C THR A 214 13.60 -20.99 8.60
N LEU A 215 12.33 -21.37 8.61
CA LEU A 215 11.52 -21.59 9.81
C LEU A 215 12.21 -22.45 10.89
N SER A 216 12.81 -23.58 10.49
CA SER A 216 13.45 -24.53 11.43
C SER A 216 14.73 -24.02 12.10
N THR A 217 15.40 -23.03 11.51
CA THR A 217 16.69 -22.53 12.00
C THR A 217 16.64 -21.05 12.38
N GLY A 218 15.58 -20.33 12.01
CA GLY A 218 15.49 -18.88 12.10
C GLY A 218 16.53 -18.15 11.25
N ALA A 219 17.21 -18.83 10.32
CA ALA A 219 18.23 -18.20 9.47
C ALA A 219 17.58 -17.37 8.37
N LYS A 220 18.03 -16.11 8.24
CA LYS A 220 17.63 -15.23 7.13
C LYS A 220 18.20 -15.71 5.79
N LEU A 221 17.46 -15.50 4.71
CA LEU A 221 17.95 -15.84 3.36
C LEU A 221 19.24 -15.07 3.04
N SER A 222 20.34 -15.80 2.90
CA SER A 222 21.69 -15.23 2.71
C SER A 222 22.10 -14.20 3.78
N GLY A 223 21.50 -14.24 4.97
CA GLY A 223 21.82 -13.32 6.07
C GLY A 223 21.16 -11.94 6.02
N PHE A 224 20.24 -11.69 5.07
CA PHE A 224 19.62 -10.38 4.86
C PHE A 224 18.14 -10.38 5.23
N ASP A 225 17.63 -9.22 5.63
CA ASP A 225 16.23 -9.03 5.95
C ASP A 225 15.35 -9.21 4.70
N ASP A 226 14.09 -9.58 4.90
CA ASP A 226 13.05 -9.49 3.88
C ASP A 226 12.04 -8.40 4.24
N ALA A 227 11.31 -7.90 3.24
CA ALA A 227 10.40 -6.78 3.43
C ALA A 227 9.27 -7.08 4.43
N TYR A 228 8.76 -8.32 4.43
CA TYR A 228 7.68 -8.78 5.29
C TYR A 228 8.10 -8.82 6.76
N MET A 229 9.25 -9.46 7.05
CA MET A 229 9.71 -9.67 8.43
C MET A 229 10.04 -8.37 9.18
N ARG A 230 10.22 -7.26 8.47
CA ARG A 230 10.50 -5.94 9.08
C ARG A 230 9.34 -5.40 9.89
N SER A 231 8.14 -5.92 9.67
CA SER A 231 6.92 -5.58 10.40
C SER A 231 6.60 -6.56 11.52
N LEU A 232 7.48 -7.51 11.83
CA LEU A 232 7.25 -8.51 12.88
C LEU A 232 7.98 -8.14 14.17
N GLU A 233 7.36 -8.43 15.30
CA GLU A 233 7.87 -8.17 16.66
C GLU A 233 7.56 -9.34 17.59
N ASP A 234 8.50 -9.68 18.47
CA ASP A 234 8.18 -10.41 19.71
C ASP A 234 7.64 -9.39 20.71
N HIS A 235 6.34 -9.45 20.96
CA HIS A 235 5.63 -8.42 21.71
C HIS A 235 6.03 -8.37 23.19
N ALA A 236 6.38 -9.51 23.79
CA ALA A 236 6.80 -9.59 25.17
C ALA A 236 8.12 -8.84 25.41
N THR A 237 9.02 -8.83 24.42
CA THR A 237 10.32 -8.15 24.52
C THR A 237 10.36 -6.81 23.78
N GLY A 238 9.42 -6.55 22.87
CA GLY A 238 9.44 -5.42 21.94
C GLY A 238 10.54 -5.53 20.88
N THR A 239 11.18 -6.71 20.75
CA THR A 239 12.29 -6.90 19.81
C THR A 239 11.73 -7.17 18.43
N LEU A 240 12.12 -6.35 17.45
CA LEU A 240 11.76 -6.59 16.05
C LEU A 240 12.45 -7.85 15.52
N TYR A 241 11.73 -8.63 14.72
CA TYR A 241 12.19 -9.90 14.12
C TYR A 241 13.52 -9.80 13.34
N PRO A 242 13.85 -8.67 12.66
CA PRO A 242 15.17 -8.46 12.08
C PRO A 242 16.31 -8.37 13.09
N ALA A 243 16.07 -7.83 14.28
CA ALA A 243 17.10 -7.66 15.31
C ALA A 243 17.37 -8.96 16.10
N MET A 244 16.43 -9.90 16.08
CA MET A 244 16.57 -11.19 16.74
C MET A 244 17.76 -12.00 16.21
N THR A 245 18.31 -12.86 17.05
CA THR A 245 19.15 -13.97 16.66
C THR A 245 18.34 -15.05 15.93
N ASN A 246 19.03 -16.01 15.31
CA ASN A 246 18.38 -17.16 14.70
C ASN A 246 17.55 -17.97 15.72
N GLY A 247 18.09 -18.17 16.92
CA GLY A 247 17.39 -18.90 17.98
C GLY A 247 16.13 -18.17 18.46
N GLU A 248 16.21 -16.85 18.64
CA GLU A 248 15.05 -16.04 19.03
C GLU A 248 13.95 -16.05 17.97
N ARG A 249 14.30 -16.02 16.68
CA ARG A 249 13.30 -16.17 15.60
C ARG A 249 12.59 -17.53 15.62
N VAL A 250 13.31 -18.60 15.94
CA VAL A 250 12.70 -19.94 16.13
C VAL A 250 11.75 -19.90 17.32
N SER A 251 12.16 -19.33 18.46
CA SER A 251 11.28 -19.19 19.62
C SER A 251 10.03 -18.35 19.32
N ALA A 252 10.19 -17.21 18.67
CA ALA A 252 9.07 -16.33 18.32
C ALA A 252 8.07 -17.00 17.36
N SER A 253 8.54 -17.88 16.46
CA SER A 253 7.66 -18.59 15.51
C SER A 253 6.79 -19.69 16.12
N ILE A 254 6.97 -19.99 17.41
CA ILE A 254 6.15 -20.94 18.20
C ILE A 254 5.49 -20.29 19.42
N ASP A 255 5.48 -18.97 19.49
CA ASP A 255 4.99 -18.21 20.64
C ASP A 255 3.62 -17.60 20.35
N THR A 256 2.58 -18.43 20.48
CA THR A 256 1.20 -18.10 20.13
C THR A 256 0.71 -16.89 20.94
N GLY A 257 0.20 -15.87 20.22
CA GLY A 257 -0.28 -14.62 20.80
C GLY A 257 0.83 -13.62 21.13
N ASN A 258 2.11 -13.94 20.92
CA ASN A 258 3.23 -13.06 21.23
C ASN A 258 3.99 -12.57 19.98
N LEU A 259 3.96 -13.31 18.87
CA LEU A 259 4.46 -12.80 17.59
C LEU A 259 3.41 -11.86 16.99
N HIS A 260 3.76 -10.59 16.79
CA HIS A 260 2.83 -9.57 16.33
C HIS A 260 3.32 -8.89 15.04
N TRP A 261 2.36 -8.40 14.26
CA TRP A 261 2.55 -7.45 13.17
C TRP A 261 2.44 -6.02 13.69
N THR A 262 3.44 -5.20 13.38
CA THR A 262 3.62 -3.85 13.91
C THR A 262 3.76 -2.78 12.83
N GLY A 263 3.56 -3.17 11.57
CA GLY A 263 3.57 -2.26 10.43
C GLY A 263 2.48 -1.19 10.57
N ALA A 264 2.82 0.04 10.20
CA ALA A 264 2.02 1.23 10.46
C ALA A 264 0.64 1.19 9.75
N PHE A 265 0.56 0.61 8.56
CA PHE A 265 -0.70 0.51 7.82
C PHE A 265 -1.64 -0.51 8.46
N VAL A 266 -1.13 -1.66 8.91
CA VAL A 266 -1.95 -2.63 9.66
C VAL A 266 -2.38 -2.07 10.99
N VAL A 267 -1.48 -1.44 11.75
CA VAL A 267 -1.82 -0.78 13.03
C VAL A 267 -2.89 0.29 12.84
N ALA A 268 -2.84 1.05 11.73
CA ALA A 268 -3.88 2.02 11.43
C ALA A 268 -5.23 1.38 11.07
N ALA A 269 -5.22 0.20 10.45
CA ALA A 269 -6.43 -0.53 10.09
C ALA A 269 -6.98 -1.40 11.23
N SER A 270 -6.17 -1.72 12.24
CA SER A 270 -6.51 -2.68 13.30
C SER A 270 -7.69 -2.25 14.19
N GLY A 271 -8.14 -0.99 14.10
CA GLY A 271 -9.28 -0.48 14.86
C GLY A 271 -10.63 -1.14 14.51
N SER A 272 -10.72 -1.85 13.37
CA SER A 272 -11.87 -2.69 13.03
C SER A 272 -11.86 -4.05 13.72
N LEU A 273 -10.74 -4.45 14.32
CA LEU A 273 -10.61 -5.73 15.01
C LEU A 273 -11.20 -5.68 16.41
N THR A 274 -11.83 -6.79 16.78
CA THR A 274 -12.43 -7.04 18.11
C THR A 274 -11.65 -8.05 18.94
N SER A 275 -10.76 -8.82 18.31
CA SER A 275 -9.88 -9.80 18.94
C SER A 275 -8.60 -9.95 18.09
N GLY A 276 -7.55 -10.55 18.69
CA GLY A 276 -6.26 -10.75 18.04
C GLY A 276 -5.45 -9.47 17.82
N VAL A 277 -5.70 -8.44 18.63
CA VAL A 277 -5.04 -7.13 18.56
C VAL A 277 -4.70 -6.62 19.96
N GLY A 278 -3.48 -6.11 20.12
CA GLY A 278 -3.01 -5.50 21.36
C GLY A 278 -3.43 -4.03 21.51
N PRO A 279 -3.29 -3.41 22.69
CA PRO A 279 -3.65 -1.99 22.93
C PRO A 279 -2.90 -0.98 22.05
N SER A 280 -1.73 -1.36 21.52
CA SER A 280 -0.94 -0.56 20.57
C SER A 280 -1.42 -0.68 19.12
N GLY A 281 -2.45 -1.49 18.85
CA GLY A 281 -2.90 -1.84 17.49
C GLY A 281 -2.03 -2.90 16.81
N HIS A 282 -1.06 -3.48 17.52
CA HIS A 282 -0.26 -4.59 16.99
C HIS A 282 -1.13 -5.84 16.87
N VAL A 283 -1.08 -6.51 15.71
CA VAL A 283 -2.00 -7.60 15.36
C VAL A 283 -1.30 -8.94 15.51
N HIS A 284 -1.97 -9.95 16.07
CA HIS A 284 -1.38 -11.27 16.27
C HIS A 284 -1.05 -11.95 14.94
N VAL A 285 0.15 -12.55 14.87
CA VAL A 285 0.63 -13.36 13.75
C VAL A 285 0.69 -14.81 14.20
N TYR A 286 0.29 -15.71 13.30
CA TYR A 286 0.17 -17.13 13.59
C TYR A 286 1.53 -17.77 13.91
N ALA A 287 1.74 -18.10 15.18
CA ALA A 287 2.96 -18.71 15.69
C ALA A 287 2.63 -19.96 16.55
N PRO A 288 2.13 -21.04 15.93
CA PRO A 288 1.72 -22.25 16.65
C PRO A 288 2.90 -23.02 17.21
N ASN A 289 2.67 -23.79 18.28
CA ASN A 289 3.61 -24.76 18.82
C ASN A 289 3.04 -26.20 18.67
N PRO A 290 3.66 -27.09 17.88
CA PRO A 290 4.90 -26.89 17.12
C PRO A 290 4.69 -26.03 15.86
N GLN A 291 5.81 -25.60 15.25
CA GLN A 291 5.81 -24.92 13.95
C GLN A 291 5.03 -25.72 12.90
N GLN A 292 4.27 -25.02 12.07
CA GLN A 292 3.54 -25.58 10.94
C GLN A 292 4.13 -25.04 9.64
N ALA A 293 4.74 -25.92 8.86
CA ALA A 293 5.33 -25.57 7.58
C ALA A 293 4.25 -25.00 6.63
N GLY A 294 4.55 -23.87 6.00
CA GLY A 294 3.59 -23.16 5.14
C GLY A 294 2.66 -22.21 5.90
N SER A 295 2.53 -22.33 7.22
CA SER A 295 1.59 -21.51 8.01
C SER A 295 2.28 -20.56 8.99
N SER A 296 3.19 -21.07 9.83
CA SER A 296 3.85 -20.28 10.87
C SER A 296 4.50 -19.02 10.31
N VAL A 297 4.34 -17.90 11.04
CA VAL A 297 4.91 -16.57 10.76
C VAL A 297 4.34 -15.86 9.54
N SER A 298 3.71 -16.57 8.59
CA SER A 298 3.21 -15.99 7.34
C SER A 298 1.69 -15.91 7.27
N HIS A 299 1.00 -15.87 8.42
CA HIS A 299 -0.46 -15.75 8.52
C HIS A 299 -0.85 -14.85 9.70
N PHE A 300 -2.01 -14.20 9.61
CA PHE A 300 -2.66 -13.66 10.80
C PHE A 300 -3.11 -14.80 11.72
N ASP A 301 -3.08 -14.56 13.02
CA ASP A 301 -3.49 -15.56 13.99
C ASP A 301 -5.00 -15.81 13.94
N THR A 302 -5.42 -17.05 14.20
CA THR A 302 -6.85 -17.45 14.20
C THR A 302 -7.69 -16.77 15.30
N THR A 303 -7.05 -16.04 16.22
CA THR A 303 -7.74 -15.20 17.20
C THR A 303 -8.14 -13.83 16.67
N VAL A 304 -7.66 -13.42 15.48
CA VAL A 304 -8.04 -12.16 14.85
C VAL A 304 -9.53 -12.22 14.47
N THR A 305 -10.28 -11.15 14.76
CA THR A 305 -11.72 -11.10 14.48
C THR A 305 -12.14 -9.69 14.08
N PRO A 306 -12.84 -9.49 12.94
CA PRO A 306 -13.33 -10.50 11.98
C PRO A 306 -12.22 -11.34 11.34
N ASN A 307 -12.60 -12.48 10.77
CA ASN A 307 -11.62 -13.37 10.15
C ASN A 307 -10.97 -12.69 8.95
N GLU A 308 -9.67 -12.90 8.81
CA GLU A 308 -8.85 -12.27 7.76
C GLU A 308 -8.57 -13.24 6.61
N LEU A 309 -8.32 -12.67 5.42
CA LEU A 309 -8.00 -13.45 4.22
C LEU A 309 -6.75 -14.33 4.42
N MET A 310 -5.71 -13.80 5.08
CA MET A 310 -4.45 -14.52 5.35
C MET A 310 -4.44 -15.26 6.69
N GLU A 311 -5.53 -15.96 7.02
CA GLU A 311 -5.53 -16.95 8.11
C GLU A 311 -5.02 -18.33 7.65
N PRO A 312 -4.44 -19.15 8.55
CA PRO A 312 -3.78 -20.40 8.18
C PRO A 312 -4.74 -21.50 7.68
N SER A 313 -6.05 -21.25 7.70
CA SER A 313 -7.08 -22.19 7.24
C SER A 313 -8.27 -21.43 6.67
N TYR A 314 -8.94 -22.04 5.69
CA TYR A 314 -10.16 -21.48 5.11
C TYR A 314 -11.27 -21.34 6.17
N THR A 315 -11.71 -20.12 6.42
CA THR A 315 -12.75 -19.79 7.40
C THR A 315 -14.10 -19.43 6.79
N GLY A 316 -14.19 -19.42 5.46
CA GLY A 316 -15.42 -19.15 4.72
C GLY A 316 -15.17 -18.26 3.49
N PRO A 317 -16.23 -17.95 2.74
CA PRO A 317 -16.14 -17.07 1.58
C PRO A 317 -15.79 -15.66 2.04
N LEU A 318 -14.66 -15.16 1.56
CA LEU A 318 -14.12 -13.84 1.85
C LEU A 318 -13.42 -13.31 0.60
N HIS A 319 -14.06 -12.34 -0.07
CA HIS A 319 -13.51 -11.66 -1.25
C HIS A 319 -12.96 -10.27 -0.92
N ASP A 320 -13.16 -9.83 0.33
CA ASP A 320 -12.45 -8.67 0.89
C ASP A 320 -11.05 -9.12 1.31
N VAL A 321 -10.02 -8.38 0.91
CA VAL A 321 -8.63 -8.69 1.25
C VAL A 321 -8.24 -8.24 2.65
N GLY A 322 -9.09 -7.46 3.33
CA GLY A 322 -8.95 -7.10 4.74
C GLY A 322 -7.59 -6.50 5.08
N LEU A 323 -6.99 -6.97 6.18
CA LEU A 323 -5.67 -6.55 6.67
C LEU A 323 -4.51 -6.99 5.78
N THR A 324 -4.75 -7.83 4.77
CA THR A 324 -3.71 -8.26 3.82
C THR A 324 -3.20 -7.09 2.98
N LEU A 325 -4.09 -6.21 2.51
CA LEU A 325 -3.70 -5.03 1.73
C LEU A 325 -2.80 -4.07 2.53
N PRO A 326 -3.16 -3.62 3.75
CA PRO A 326 -2.26 -2.79 4.54
C PRO A 326 -0.95 -3.51 4.90
N ALA A 327 -0.95 -4.83 5.13
CA ALA A 327 0.30 -5.58 5.36
C ALA A 327 1.22 -5.60 4.12
N LEU A 328 0.65 -5.71 2.92
CA LEU A 328 1.41 -5.56 1.68
C LEU A 328 1.95 -4.13 1.51
N ARG A 329 1.22 -3.10 1.94
CA ARG A 329 1.71 -1.70 1.96
C ARG A 329 2.87 -1.50 2.92
N ASP A 330 2.78 -2.08 4.12
CA ASP A 330 3.87 -2.08 5.10
C ASP A 330 5.14 -2.74 4.53
N SER A 331 4.96 -3.75 3.69
CA SER A 331 6.05 -4.43 2.98
C SER A 331 6.59 -3.64 1.77
N GLY A 332 5.87 -2.59 1.32
CA GLY A 332 6.32 -1.66 0.30
C GLY A 332 5.44 -1.55 -0.95
N TRP A 333 4.32 -2.27 -1.03
CA TRP A 333 3.36 -2.07 -2.12
C TRP A 333 2.75 -0.68 -2.08
N HIS A 334 2.67 -0.04 -3.25
CA HIS A 334 1.80 1.11 -3.44
C HIS A 334 0.41 0.63 -3.88
N THR A 335 -0.60 1.44 -3.59
CA THR A 335 -1.99 1.16 -3.95
C THR A 335 -2.51 2.17 -4.95
N SER A 336 -3.53 1.78 -5.72
CA SER A 336 -4.25 2.68 -6.64
C SER A 336 -4.84 3.92 -5.95
N ALA A 337 -4.97 3.88 -4.61
CA ALA A 337 -5.46 4.98 -3.78
C ALA A 337 -4.35 5.89 -3.23
N ASP A 338 -3.07 5.56 -3.41
CA ASP A 338 -1.97 6.39 -2.92
C ASP A 338 -1.91 7.72 -3.70
N PRO A 339 -1.63 8.84 -3.02
CA PRO A 339 -1.44 10.12 -3.70
C PRO A 339 -0.18 10.04 -4.56
N THR A 340 -0.31 10.39 -5.84
CA THR A 340 0.85 10.45 -6.76
C THR A 340 1.98 11.25 -6.12
N PRO A 341 3.21 10.71 -6.01
CA PRO A 341 4.32 11.43 -5.38
C PRO A 341 4.56 12.69 -6.20
N THR A 342 4.16 13.82 -5.63
CA THR A 342 4.54 15.13 -6.16
C THR A 342 6.04 15.23 -5.96
N PRO A 343 6.85 15.49 -7.01
CA PRO A 343 8.30 15.59 -6.85
C PRO A 343 8.58 16.71 -5.86
N THR A 344 8.94 16.33 -4.62
CA THR A 344 9.46 17.26 -3.63
C THR A 344 10.71 17.88 -4.23
N PRO A 345 10.79 19.22 -4.40
CA PRO A 345 11.97 19.83 -4.98
C PRO A 345 13.16 19.50 -4.09
N THR A 346 14.05 18.63 -4.58
CA THR A 346 15.34 18.36 -3.94
C THR A 346 16.05 19.69 -3.87
N ARG A 347 16.25 20.23 -2.66
CA ARG A 347 17.06 21.44 -2.48
C ARG A 347 18.46 21.09 -2.98
N THR A 348 18.81 21.56 -4.18
CA THR A 348 20.19 21.60 -4.66
C THR A 348 21.01 22.26 -3.55
N ALA A 349 21.94 21.50 -2.97
CA ALA A 349 22.84 22.03 -1.95
C ALA A 349 23.49 23.29 -2.52
N THR A 350 23.22 24.43 -1.90
CA THR A 350 23.93 25.68 -2.21
C THR A 350 25.42 25.38 -2.07
N PRO A 351 26.26 25.64 -3.09
CA PRO A 351 27.68 25.32 -3.00
C PRO A 351 28.26 26.04 -1.79
N THR A 352 28.68 25.27 -0.79
CA THR A 352 29.42 25.78 0.34
C THR A 352 30.69 26.41 -0.23
N ARG A 353 30.88 27.71 -0.01
CA ARG A 353 32.12 28.39 -0.40
C ARG A 353 33.28 27.66 0.27
N THR A 354 34.06 26.93 -0.52
CA THR A 354 35.36 26.43 -0.10
C THR A 354 36.19 27.62 0.36
N ALA A 355 36.61 27.62 1.63
CA ALA A 355 37.55 28.61 2.13
C ALA A 355 38.85 28.48 1.33
N THR A 356 39.23 29.55 0.64
CA THR A 356 40.54 29.67 0.00
C THR A 356 41.62 29.49 1.07
N PRO A 357 42.61 28.58 0.90
CA PRO A 357 43.69 28.45 1.84
C PRO A 357 44.50 29.76 1.87
N THR A 358 44.61 30.36 3.06
CA THR A 358 45.50 31.49 3.34
C THR A 358 46.95 31.01 3.17
N PRO A 359 47.78 31.67 2.34
CA PRO A 359 49.19 31.29 2.20
C PRO A 359 49.92 31.54 3.52
N THR A 360 50.51 30.49 4.08
CA THR A 360 51.43 30.54 5.22
C THR A 360 52.72 31.27 4.80
N PRO A 361 53.22 32.26 5.55
CA PRO A 361 54.48 32.91 5.22
C PRO A 361 55.65 31.95 5.45
N THR A 362 56.37 31.63 4.37
CA THR A 362 57.60 30.83 4.41
C THR A 362 58.73 31.68 4.98
N ALA A 363 59.28 31.28 6.13
CA ALA A 363 60.49 31.87 6.68
C ALA A 363 61.69 31.53 5.79
N THR A 364 62.34 32.56 5.26
CA THR A 364 63.57 32.46 4.45
C THR A 364 64.75 32.22 5.38
N ARG A 365 65.41 31.05 5.27
CA ARG A 365 66.75 30.82 5.85
C ARG A 365 67.80 30.94 4.76
N THR A 366 68.64 31.96 4.91
CA THR A 366 69.86 32.19 4.14
C THR A 366 70.88 31.08 4.42
N ALA A 367 71.40 30.46 3.37
CA ALA A 367 72.58 29.58 3.45
C ALA A 367 73.68 30.15 2.56
N THR A 368 74.81 30.47 3.19
CA THR A 368 76.08 30.88 2.60
C THR A 368 76.81 29.65 2.05
N PRO A 369 77.41 29.68 0.84
CA PRO A 369 78.16 28.54 0.31
C PRO A 369 79.66 28.69 0.58
N THR A 370 80.35 27.62 0.95
CA THR A 370 81.77 27.45 0.58
C THR A 370 82.20 25.97 0.61
N SER A 371 82.94 25.58 -0.43
CA SER A 371 83.55 24.28 -0.76
C SER A 371 84.58 23.81 0.27
N THR A 372 85.04 22.55 0.35
CA THR A 372 85.77 21.72 -0.65
C THR A 372 85.99 20.28 -0.06
N PRO A 373 86.69 19.32 -0.71
CA PRO A 373 86.21 17.97 -1.04
C PRO A 373 86.78 16.86 -0.12
N THR A 374 86.38 15.59 -0.29
CA THR A 374 87.26 14.40 -0.27
C THR A 374 86.45 13.14 -0.68
N ALA A 375 87.02 12.35 -1.58
CA ALA A 375 86.48 11.11 -2.12
C ALA A 375 86.59 9.93 -1.12
N THR A 376 85.77 8.88 -1.29
CA THR A 376 86.22 7.50 -1.64
C THR A 376 85.07 6.47 -1.48
N ARG A 377 84.78 5.77 -2.59
CA ARG A 377 84.26 4.40 -2.82
C ARG A 377 83.28 3.79 -1.79
N THR A 378 82.16 3.18 -2.20
CA THR A 378 82.14 1.87 -2.90
C THR A 378 80.75 1.57 -3.51
N ALA A 379 80.77 0.93 -4.68
CA ALA A 379 79.66 0.46 -5.54
C ALA A 379 78.72 -0.55 -4.81
N THR A 380 77.45 -0.75 -5.18
CA THR A 380 76.96 -1.22 -6.50
C THR A 380 75.43 -1.18 -6.55
N PRO A 381 74.81 -0.61 -7.60
CA PRO A 381 73.55 -1.09 -8.15
C PRO A 381 73.79 -1.66 -9.55
N THR A 382 73.18 -2.80 -9.89
CA THR A 382 73.10 -3.20 -11.30
C THR A 382 71.70 -3.73 -11.59
N SER A 383 70.88 -2.87 -12.18
CA SER A 383 69.89 -3.26 -13.18
C SER A 383 70.63 -3.42 -14.50
N THR A 384 70.25 -4.39 -15.34
CA THR A 384 70.44 -4.29 -16.80
C THR A 384 69.43 -5.21 -17.52
N PRO A 385 68.94 -4.82 -18.72
CA PRO A 385 67.67 -5.26 -19.28
C PRO A 385 67.81 -6.09 -20.59
N THR A 386 66.66 -6.38 -21.22
CA THR A 386 66.35 -6.16 -22.66
C THR A 386 66.16 -7.36 -23.64
N VAL A 387 65.11 -7.21 -24.47
CA VAL A 387 64.84 -7.61 -25.88
C VAL A 387 64.26 -9.00 -26.25
N THR A 388 62.96 -8.98 -26.61
CA THR A 388 62.26 -9.37 -27.88
C THR A 388 62.66 -10.61 -28.72
N ARG A 389 61.68 -11.51 -29.00
CA ARG A 389 61.19 -11.81 -30.38
C ARG A 389 59.89 -12.65 -30.45
N THR A 390 59.06 -12.28 -31.42
CA THR A 390 57.80 -12.87 -31.90
C THR A 390 57.96 -14.23 -32.59
N ALA A 391 56.96 -15.12 -32.45
CA ALA A 391 56.48 -16.03 -33.51
C ALA A 391 55.05 -16.53 -33.21
N THR A 392 54.15 -16.40 -34.19
CA THR A 392 52.86 -17.10 -34.31
C THR A 392 53.06 -18.23 -35.31
N PRO A 393 52.54 -19.45 -35.06
CA PRO A 393 51.48 -19.97 -35.93
C PRO A 393 50.39 -20.80 -35.21
N THR A 394 49.24 -20.83 -35.87
CA THR A 394 47.99 -21.56 -35.62
C THR A 394 48.14 -23.08 -35.75
N VAL A 395 47.44 -23.88 -34.92
CA VAL A 395 46.96 -25.23 -35.28
C VAL A 395 45.56 -25.48 -34.67
N THR A 396 44.64 -25.87 -35.55
CA THR A 396 43.28 -26.36 -35.30
C THR A 396 43.30 -27.85 -34.94
N ALA A 397 42.47 -28.29 -33.97
CA ALA A 397 41.96 -29.66 -33.94
C ALA A 397 40.58 -29.71 -33.25
N THR A 398 39.61 -30.18 -34.02
CA THR A 398 38.23 -30.51 -33.65
C THR A 398 38.17 -31.97 -33.20
N SER A 399 37.37 -32.28 -32.17
CA SER A 399 36.76 -33.60 -32.03
C SER A 399 35.46 -33.54 -31.23
N THR A 400 34.36 -33.93 -31.88
CA THR A 400 33.08 -34.38 -31.30
C THR A 400 33.05 -35.91 -31.40
N PRO A 401 32.49 -36.65 -30.42
CA PRO A 401 31.23 -37.37 -30.69
C PRO A 401 30.25 -37.54 -29.49
N THR A 402 28.99 -37.22 -29.77
CA THR A 402 27.68 -37.91 -29.56
C THR A 402 27.40 -38.98 -28.45
N ARG A 403 26.33 -38.69 -27.67
CA ARG A 403 25.26 -39.48 -26.98
C ARG A 403 25.45 -40.96 -26.54
N THR A 404 24.92 -41.32 -25.35
CA THR A 404 23.60 -42.01 -25.13
C THR A 404 23.43 -42.68 -23.73
N ALA A 405 22.22 -42.52 -23.16
CA ALA A 405 21.41 -43.35 -22.21
C ALA A 405 21.70 -43.51 -20.69
N THR A 406 20.61 -43.26 -19.94
CA THR A 406 20.21 -43.56 -18.55
C THR A 406 20.21 -45.08 -18.24
N PRO A 407 20.36 -45.51 -16.95
CA PRO A 407 19.17 -45.80 -16.14
C PRO A 407 19.27 -45.41 -14.64
N THR A 408 18.07 -45.30 -14.07
CA THR A 408 17.65 -45.06 -12.69
C THR A 408 18.21 -46.04 -11.64
N ALA A 409 18.51 -45.55 -10.43
CA ALA A 409 18.47 -46.34 -9.20
C ALA A 409 18.02 -45.49 -8.00
N THR A 410 16.90 -45.89 -7.41
CA THR A 410 16.33 -45.41 -6.15
C THR A 410 17.04 -46.09 -4.97
N PRO A 411 17.37 -45.36 -3.88
CA PRO A 411 17.47 -45.98 -2.56
C PRO A 411 16.48 -45.37 -1.57
N THR A 412 15.51 -46.19 -1.18
CA THR A 412 14.66 -46.02 0.01
C THR A 412 15.49 -46.29 1.26
N ARG A 413 15.51 -45.40 2.26
CA ARG A 413 15.97 -45.70 3.62
C ARG A 413 14.85 -45.50 4.62
N THR A 414 14.38 -46.62 5.14
CA THR A 414 13.51 -46.75 6.32
C THR A 414 14.27 -46.31 7.58
N VAL A 415 13.67 -45.47 8.42
CA VAL A 415 14.20 -45.12 9.74
C VAL A 415 13.30 -45.72 10.81
N THR A 416 13.89 -46.56 11.66
CA THR A 416 13.29 -47.17 12.85
C THR A 416 13.33 -46.16 14.02
N PRO A 417 12.25 -45.95 14.79
CA PRO A 417 12.29 -45.07 15.95
C PRO A 417 13.02 -45.74 17.12
N THR A 418 13.99 -45.02 17.71
CA THR A 418 14.65 -45.41 18.97
C THR A 418 14.10 -44.52 20.09
N LEU A 419 13.60 -45.13 21.17
CA LEU A 419 13.09 -44.45 22.36
C LEU A 419 14.22 -43.70 23.09
N ILE A 420 14.00 -42.43 23.43
CA ILE A 420 14.93 -41.61 24.23
C ILE A 420 14.45 -41.58 25.68
N ALA A 421 15.35 -41.98 26.58
CA ALA A 421 15.19 -41.91 28.02
C ALA A 421 15.30 -40.47 28.54
N THR A 422 14.38 -40.11 29.43
CA THR A 422 14.29 -38.85 30.15
C THR A 422 15.46 -38.69 31.13
N ALA A 423 16.20 -37.59 31.03
CA ALA A 423 17.11 -37.14 32.08
C ALA A 423 16.77 -35.69 32.46
N THR A 424 16.35 -35.51 33.71
CA THR A 424 16.04 -34.24 34.38
C THR A 424 17.34 -33.53 34.80
N PRO A 425 17.53 -32.23 34.51
CA PRO A 425 18.54 -31.41 35.19
C PRO A 425 17.94 -30.57 36.34
N PRO A 426 18.76 -30.17 37.33
CA PRO A 426 18.34 -29.60 38.62
C PRO A 426 18.14 -28.07 38.56
N PRO A 427 17.49 -27.44 39.56
CA PRO A 427 17.25 -26.00 39.56
C PRO A 427 18.49 -25.24 40.05
N THR A 428 18.84 -24.11 39.42
CA THR A 428 19.82 -23.18 40.04
C THR A 428 19.55 -21.71 39.69
N ALA A 429 19.33 -20.97 40.79
CA ALA A 429 19.62 -19.58 41.13
C ALA A 429 19.12 -18.42 40.23
N THR A 430 18.13 -17.73 40.79
CA THR A 430 17.77 -16.32 40.62
C THR A 430 18.96 -15.37 40.80
N ALA A 431 19.16 -14.45 39.86
CA ALA A 431 19.94 -13.23 40.05
C ALA A 431 19.09 -12.01 39.67
N THR A 432 18.72 -11.22 40.66
CA THR A 432 18.04 -9.94 40.51
C THR A 432 19.06 -8.87 40.17
N ALA A 433 18.96 -8.25 38.99
CA ALA A 433 19.70 -7.04 38.64
C ALA A 433 18.72 -5.86 38.49
N THR A 434 18.75 -4.98 39.48
CA THR A 434 18.08 -3.68 39.45
C THR A 434 18.93 -2.72 38.60
N SER A 435 18.37 -2.16 37.53
CA SER A 435 18.98 -1.03 36.82
C SER A 435 18.00 0.14 36.75
N THR A 436 18.49 1.29 37.20
CA THR A 436 17.78 2.57 37.33
C THR A 436 17.76 3.28 35.97
N ALA A 437 16.57 3.59 35.44
CA ALA A 437 16.41 4.35 34.21
C ALA A 437 16.58 5.87 34.45
N LEU A 438 17.37 6.53 33.60
CA LEU A 438 17.47 7.98 33.47
C LEU A 438 16.57 8.42 32.29
N PRO A 439 15.69 9.44 32.44
CA PRO A 439 14.84 9.87 31.33
C PRO A 439 15.65 10.72 30.35
N THR A 440 15.69 10.31 29.08
CA THR A 440 16.17 11.13 27.96
C THR A 440 14.96 11.58 27.17
N ALA A 441 14.66 12.89 27.20
CA ALA A 441 13.63 13.49 26.36
C ALA A 441 14.08 13.45 24.89
N THR A 442 13.37 12.66 24.07
CA THR A 442 13.58 12.60 22.62
C THR A 442 12.32 13.10 21.93
N SER A 443 12.49 14.11 21.08
CA SER A 443 11.44 14.78 20.31
C SER A 443 10.82 13.84 19.27
N THR A 444 9.50 13.66 19.37
CA THR A 444 8.63 12.91 18.45
C THR A 444 8.53 13.61 17.09
N PRO A 445 8.81 12.94 15.95
CA PRO A 445 8.29 13.38 14.67
C PRO A 445 6.80 13.03 14.58
N SER A 446 5.98 14.03 14.27
CA SER A 446 4.54 13.90 14.05
C SER A 446 4.27 12.99 12.85
N SER A 447 3.70 11.81 13.09
CA SER A 447 3.15 10.93 12.05
C SER A 447 1.78 11.48 11.59
N THR A 448 1.50 11.34 10.30
CA THR A 448 0.25 11.76 9.66
C THR A 448 -0.73 10.60 9.74
N ALA A 449 -1.85 10.80 10.44
CA ALA A 449 -2.91 9.80 10.66
C ALA A 449 -3.64 9.42 9.36
N LEU A 450 -3.97 8.14 9.20
CA LEU A 450 -5.00 7.67 8.27
C LEU A 450 -6.37 8.17 8.80
N PRO A 451 -7.25 8.75 7.97
CA PRO A 451 -8.38 9.53 8.48
C PRO A 451 -9.45 8.63 9.11
N THR A 452 -9.71 8.85 10.39
CA THR A 452 -10.93 8.39 11.09
C THR A 452 -12.17 8.79 10.27
N PRO A 453 -13.19 7.92 10.08
CA PRO A 453 -14.47 8.35 9.54
C PRO A 453 -15.00 9.51 10.40
N LEU A 454 -15.37 10.62 9.76
CA LEU A 454 -15.82 11.84 10.44
C LEU A 454 -17.24 11.64 11.01
N CYS A 455 -18.05 10.78 10.38
CA CYS A 455 -19.34 10.39 10.92
C CYS A 455 -19.17 9.42 12.09
N GLY A 456 -19.45 9.88 13.31
CA GLY A 456 -19.67 9.00 14.46
C GLY A 456 -21.06 8.36 14.42
N THR A 457 -21.31 7.44 15.35
CA THR A 457 -22.61 6.75 15.50
C THR A 457 -23.74 7.68 15.97
N THR A 458 -23.39 8.83 16.56
CA THR A 458 -24.30 9.92 16.95
C THR A 458 -23.82 11.27 16.36
N PRO A 459 -24.70 12.27 16.23
CA PRO A 459 -24.33 13.61 15.78
C PRO A 459 -23.33 14.30 16.72
N ASP A 460 -22.43 15.09 16.15
CA ASP A 460 -21.55 15.95 16.94
C ASP A 460 -22.34 17.11 17.56
N THR A 461 -21.89 17.61 18.70
CA THR A 461 -22.47 18.81 19.31
C THR A 461 -21.70 20.06 18.89
N GLY A 462 -22.37 21.23 18.88
CA GLY A 462 -21.73 22.52 18.61
C GLY A 462 -21.51 22.83 17.13
N CYS A 463 -22.11 22.07 16.21
CA CYS A 463 -22.07 22.36 14.79
C CYS A 463 -22.79 23.67 14.44
N ARG A 464 -22.33 24.32 13.37
CA ARG A 464 -22.88 25.59 12.92
C ARG A 464 -24.26 25.39 12.29
N THR A 465 -25.25 26.11 12.79
CA THR A 465 -26.64 26.04 12.31
C THR A 465 -27.00 27.22 11.38
N PRO A 466 -28.08 27.13 10.60
CA PRO A 466 -28.57 28.23 9.78
C PRO A 466 -28.88 29.45 10.67
N ALA A 467 -28.55 30.66 10.21
CA ALA A 467 -28.90 31.89 10.93
C ALA A 467 -30.35 32.33 10.70
N VAL A 468 -31.06 31.65 9.79
CA VAL A 468 -32.45 31.96 9.43
C VAL A 468 -33.22 30.66 9.31
N ALA A 469 -34.30 30.56 10.06
CA ALA A 469 -35.33 29.53 9.98
C ALA A 469 -35.71 29.19 8.53
N GLN A 470 -36.03 27.93 8.25
CA GLN A 470 -36.56 27.46 6.96
C GLN A 470 -35.61 27.66 5.76
N ARG A 471 -34.32 27.83 6.02
CA ARG A 471 -33.29 28.04 4.98
C ARG A 471 -32.33 26.87 4.79
N ALA A 472 -32.40 25.83 5.62
CA ALA A 472 -31.81 24.55 5.29
C ALA A 472 -32.86 23.62 4.67
N LEU A 473 -32.66 23.14 3.45
CA LEU A 473 -33.53 22.19 2.75
C LEU A 473 -32.80 20.85 2.60
N PHE A 474 -33.45 19.76 2.98
CA PHE A 474 -32.97 18.40 2.74
C PHE A 474 -33.94 17.62 1.87
N THR A 475 -33.43 16.81 0.97
CA THR A 475 -34.21 15.89 0.14
C THR A 475 -33.41 14.61 -0.04
N LEU A 476 -34.04 13.49 0.29
CA LEU A 476 -33.51 12.16 0.07
C LEU A 476 -34.58 11.33 -0.65
N LYS A 477 -34.22 10.68 -1.75
CA LYS A 477 -35.13 9.86 -2.56
C LYS A 477 -34.49 8.53 -2.84
N ALA A 478 -35.11 7.43 -2.39
CA ALA A 478 -34.62 6.08 -2.61
C ALA A 478 -34.39 5.78 -4.09
N SER A 479 -33.43 4.89 -4.36
CA SER A 479 -33.22 4.32 -5.68
C SER A 479 -34.41 3.44 -6.10
N THR A 480 -34.69 3.40 -7.40
CA THR A 480 -35.61 2.43 -8.02
C THR A 480 -34.88 1.75 -9.18
N PRO A 481 -35.40 0.64 -9.73
CA PRO A 481 -34.81 0.00 -10.91
C PRO A 481 -34.65 0.91 -12.12
N VAL A 482 -35.43 2.00 -12.22
CA VAL A 482 -35.46 2.92 -13.38
C VAL A 482 -34.94 4.32 -13.09
N ARG A 483 -34.77 4.70 -11.82
CA ARG A 483 -34.29 6.04 -11.41
C ARG A 483 -33.30 5.90 -10.25
N PRO A 484 -32.11 6.49 -10.36
CA PRO A 484 -31.13 6.44 -9.28
C PRO A 484 -31.61 7.23 -8.06
N GLY A 485 -31.12 6.85 -6.90
CA GLY A 485 -31.30 7.59 -5.67
C GLY A 485 -30.72 9.01 -5.77
N VAL A 486 -31.31 9.93 -5.02
CA VAL A 486 -30.93 11.34 -5.02
C VAL A 486 -30.81 11.85 -3.59
N LEU A 487 -29.73 12.58 -3.35
CA LEU A 487 -29.43 13.30 -2.12
C LEU A 487 -29.23 14.77 -2.48
N ASP A 488 -29.99 15.66 -1.87
CA ASP A 488 -29.83 17.11 -1.98
C ASP A 488 -29.92 17.75 -0.60
N TRP A 489 -28.83 18.39 -0.17
CA TRP A 489 -28.81 19.20 1.04
C TRP A 489 -28.38 20.63 0.71
N LYS A 490 -29.19 21.60 1.11
CA LYS A 490 -28.90 23.03 0.92
C LYS A 490 -28.98 23.71 2.25
N TRP A 491 -27.84 24.05 2.83
CA TRP A 491 -27.75 24.84 4.04
C TRP A 491 -27.52 26.31 3.63
N LEU A 492 -28.61 27.10 3.61
CA LEU A 492 -28.58 28.49 3.15
C LEU A 492 -28.73 29.44 4.32
N LYS A 493 -28.34 30.70 4.10
CA LYS A 493 -28.45 31.76 5.11
C LYS A 493 -27.78 31.33 6.44
N GLY A 494 -26.59 30.75 6.30
CA GLY A 494 -25.82 30.20 7.39
C GLY A 494 -25.37 31.23 8.42
N SER A 495 -25.04 30.75 9.62
CA SER A 495 -24.22 31.48 10.58
C SER A 495 -22.88 31.91 9.95
N PRO A 496 -22.22 32.96 10.50
CA PRO A 496 -20.94 33.43 10.00
C PRO A 496 -19.98 32.26 9.80
N THR A 497 -19.43 32.14 8.59
CA THR A 497 -18.47 31.10 8.20
C THR A 497 -17.39 31.76 7.35
N SER A 498 -16.17 31.77 7.86
CA SER A 498 -14.99 32.26 7.14
C SER A 498 -14.56 31.25 6.06
N LYS A 499 -13.72 31.68 5.12
CA LYS A 499 -13.17 30.75 4.13
C LYS A 499 -12.23 29.71 4.77
N SER A 500 -11.49 30.11 5.81
CA SER A 500 -10.60 29.20 6.56
C SER A 500 -11.35 28.18 7.39
N ASP A 501 -12.60 28.44 7.78
CA ASP A 501 -13.45 27.45 8.46
C ASP A 501 -13.72 26.22 7.58
N PHE A 502 -13.60 26.36 6.26
CA PHE A 502 -13.68 25.21 5.34
C PHE A 502 -12.39 24.39 5.25
N GLY A 503 -11.31 24.81 5.91
CA GLY A 503 -10.00 24.19 5.75
C GLY A 503 -9.45 24.32 4.34
N ASP A 504 -8.67 23.33 3.91
CA ASP A 504 -8.06 23.18 2.59
C ASP A 504 -8.55 21.91 1.85
N PRO A 505 -9.81 21.89 1.39
CA PRO A 505 -10.36 20.76 0.65
C PRO A 505 -9.58 20.39 -0.62
N PRO A 506 -8.97 21.33 -1.37
CA PRO A 506 -8.10 20.99 -2.50
C PRO A 506 -6.87 20.15 -2.17
N SER A 507 -6.45 20.02 -0.90
CA SER A 507 -5.20 19.34 -0.58
C SER A 507 -5.22 18.46 0.68
N ALA A 508 -5.85 18.90 1.77
CA ALA A 508 -5.70 18.29 3.08
C ALA A 508 -7.02 17.90 3.74
N ASP A 509 -8.10 18.64 3.47
CA ASP A 509 -9.35 18.47 4.22
C ASP A 509 -10.41 17.64 3.52
N THR A 510 -10.64 16.44 4.04
CA THR A 510 -11.73 15.56 3.60
C THR A 510 -13.04 16.04 4.21
N TYR A 511 -14.12 15.86 3.45
CA TYR A 511 -15.47 16.17 3.86
C TYR A 511 -16.32 14.91 3.94
N GLU A 512 -17.20 14.84 4.93
CA GLU A 512 -18.18 13.76 5.04
C GLU A 512 -19.55 14.34 5.42
N LEU A 513 -20.56 13.96 4.65
CA LEU A 513 -21.95 14.23 4.99
C LEU A 513 -22.48 13.06 5.83
N CYS A 514 -23.04 13.36 6.99
CA CYS A 514 -23.64 12.41 7.91
C CYS A 514 -25.14 12.70 8.02
N VAL A 515 -25.97 11.67 7.91
CA VAL A 515 -27.42 11.77 8.10
C VAL A 515 -27.81 10.85 9.25
N TYR A 516 -28.48 11.42 10.23
CA TYR A 516 -28.98 10.75 11.42
C TYR A 516 -30.49 10.85 11.47
N ASP A 517 -31.15 9.86 12.05
CA ASP A 517 -32.59 9.88 12.26
C ASP A 517 -32.97 9.31 13.64
N GLY A 518 -34.18 9.63 14.11
CA GLY A 518 -34.75 9.07 15.33
C GLY A 518 -33.90 9.25 16.59
N ALA A 519 -33.47 8.11 17.17
CA ALA A 519 -32.63 8.04 18.37
C ALA A 519 -31.15 8.31 18.03
N PRO A 520 -30.87 9.55 17.63
CA PRO A 520 -30.05 9.97 16.49
C PRO A 520 -28.97 8.96 16.04
N SER A 521 -29.41 7.91 15.35
CA SER A 521 -28.55 6.88 14.79
C SER A 521 -28.09 7.25 13.38
N LEU A 522 -26.83 6.99 13.04
CA LEU A 522 -26.31 7.20 11.68
C LEU A 522 -27.04 6.26 10.70
N ILE A 523 -27.69 6.82 9.68
CA ILE A 523 -28.45 6.06 8.66
C ILE A 523 -27.89 6.19 7.25
N MET A 524 -27.04 7.18 7.01
CA MET A 524 -26.38 7.39 5.73
C MET A 524 -25.16 8.28 5.92
N HIS A 525 -24.11 7.99 5.18
CA HIS A 525 -22.96 8.86 5.07
C HIS A 525 -22.44 8.95 3.64
N ALA A 526 -21.75 10.04 3.30
CA ALA A 526 -21.18 10.21 1.97
C ALA A 526 -19.92 11.09 2.00
N THR A 527 -18.84 10.59 1.42
CA THR A 527 -17.49 11.18 1.54
C THR A 527 -17.09 11.95 0.28
N ALA A 528 -16.51 13.13 0.46
CA ALA A 528 -15.78 13.89 -0.54
C ALA A 528 -14.31 14.01 -0.10
N PRO A 529 -13.42 13.18 -0.64
CA PRO A 529 -12.00 13.18 -0.28
C PRO A 529 -11.33 14.54 -0.50
N ALA A 530 -10.30 14.83 0.28
CA ALA A 530 -9.40 15.94 0.01
C ALA A 530 -8.70 15.76 -1.35
N GLY A 531 -8.50 16.86 -2.07
CA GLY A 531 -7.76 16.89 -3.32
C GLY A 531 -8.33 15.97 -4.41
N GLY A 532 -7.45 15.23 -5.06
CA GLY A 532 -7.80 14.21 -6.06
C GLY A 532 -8.25 14.73 -7.43
N LEU A 533 -8.27 13.81 -8.39
CA LEU A 533 -8.85 14.00 -9.71
C LEU A 533 -10.16 13.23 -9.81
N CYS A 534 -11.18 13.90 -10.31
CA CYS A 534 -12.49 13.34 -10.62
C CYS A 534 -12.67 13.37 -12.14
N GLN A 535 -13.72 12.70 -12.63
CA GLN A 535 -14.05 12.58 -14.05
C GLN A 535 -13.02 11.69 -14.76
N LEU A 536 -12.98 10.39 -14.45
CA LEU A 536 -12.02 9.39 -14.94
C LEU A 536 -11.79 9.45 -16.45
N SER A 537 -12.84 9.74 -17.22
CA SER A 537 -12.76 9.90 -18.69
C SER A 537 -12.03 11.17 -19.16
N ARG A 538 -12.02 12.23 -18.35
CA ARG A 538 -11.30 13.50 -18.57
C ARG A 538 -10.91 14.13 -17.22
N PRO A 539 -9.80 13.66 -16.60
CA PRO A 539 -9.47 13.99 -15.22
C PRO A 539 -9.41 15.50 -14.97
N LYS A 540 -10.12 15.95 -13.95
CA LYS A 540 -10.12 17.34 -13.45
C LYS A 540 -10.04 17.33 -11.94
N PRO A 541 -9.42 18.34 -11.29
CA PRO A 541 -9.46 18.47 -9.85
C PRO A 541 -10.90 18.34 -9.33
N CYS A 542 -11.10 17.43 -8.39
CA CYS A 542 -12.38 17.23 -7.74
C CYS A 542 -12.83 18.54 -7.09
N TRP A 543 -11.91 19.17 -6.36
CA TRP A 543 -12.09 20.48 -5.74
C TRP A 543 -11.55 21.61 -6.62
N ARG A 544 -12.28 22.72 -6.63
CA ARG A 544 -11.84 24.00 -7.19
C ARG A 544 -12.05 25.10 -6.17
N GLU A 545 -10.96 25.80 -5.86
CA GLU A 545 -11.02 27.02 -5.08
C GLU A 545 -11.76 28.14 -5.83
N LYS A 546 -12.49 28.96 -5.08
CA LYS A 546 -13.19 30.16 -5.51
C LYS A 546 -12.82 31.31 -4.57
N THR A 547 -13.04 32.55 -5.04
CA THR A 547 -12.73 33.76 -4.25
C THR A 547 -13.34 33.72 -2.85
N GLY A 548 -14.54 33.15 -2.70
CA GLY A 548 -15.25 33.04 -1.42
C GLY A 548 -15.52 31.62 -0.93
N GLY A 549 -14.76 30.61 -1.35
CA GLY A 549 -14.97 29.23 -0.88
C GLY A 549 -14.47 28.18 -1.87
N PHE A 550 -15.16 27.04 -1.98
CA PHE A 550 -14.71 25.88 -2.75
C PHE A 550 -15.87 25.19 -3.48
N THR A 551 -15.56 24.42 -4.51
CA THR A 551 -16.54 23.60 -5.21
C THR A 551 -15.97 22.23 -5.52
N TYR A 552 -16.62 21.17 -5.03
CA TYR A 552 -16.38 19.78 -5.41
C TYR A 552 -17.21 19.40 -6.63
N THR A 553 -16.67 18.64 -7.57
CA THR A 553 -17.40 18.11 -8.72
C THR A 553 -16.87 16.75 -9.11
N ASN A 554 -17.66 15.71 -8.85
CA ASN A 554 -17.38 14.34 -9.24
C ASN A 554 -18.49 13.84 -10.17
N ARG A 555 -18.13 13.45 -11.40
CA ARG A 555 -19.10 12.89 -12.37
C ARG A 555 -19.14 11.37 -12.36
N ASP A 556 -18.12 10.73 -11.77
CA ASP A 556 -18.01 9.27 -11.70
C ASP A 556 -18.74 8.71 -10.47
N LEU A 557 -19.10 9.59 -9.51
CA LEU A 557 -19.93 9.25 -8.36
C LEU A 557 -19.26 8.22 -7.42
N THR A 558 -17.92 8.19 -7.39
CA THR A 558 -17.11 7.33 -6.50
C THR A 558 -16.42 8.16 -5.40
N PRO A 559 -16.12 7.62 -4.21
CA PRO A 559 -16.48 6.27 -3.76
C PRO A 559 -17.96 6.16 -3.37
N LEU A 560 -18.57 7.21 -2.81
CA LEU A 560 -19.90 7.15 -2.17
C LEU A 560 -20.94 8.10 -2.80
N GLY A 561 -21.01 8.19 -4.14
CA GLY A 561 -22.15 8.82 -4.82
C GLY A 561 -22.26 10.36 -4.77
N LEU A 562 -21.41 11.07 -4.04
CA LEU A 562 -21.41 12.54 -4.04
C LEU A 562 -20.99 13.11 -5.40
N ALA A 563 -21.85 13.95 -5.98
CA ALA A 563 -21.64 14.54 -7.29
C ALA A 563 -21.11 15.98 -7.22
N ARG A 564 -21.56 16.76 -6.23
CA ARG A 564 -21.21 18.18 -6.12
C ARG A 564 -21.32 18.69 -4.69
N ILE A 565 -20.32 19.47 -4.27
CA ILE A 565 -20.38 20.29 -3.05
C ILE A 565 -20.08 21.74 -3.43
N VAL A 566 -20.80 22.69 -2.86
CA VAL A 566 -20.50 24.13 -2.96
C VAL A 566 -20.37 24.69 -1.56
N LEU A 567 -19.18 25.19 -1.23
CA LEU A 567 -18.87 25.87 0.01
C LEU A 567 -18.72 27.36 -0.29
N LYS A 568 -19.52 28.19 0.37
CA LYS A 568 -19.46 29.66 0.21
C LYS A 568 -19.42 30.32 1.58
N ALA A 569 -18.33 31.04 1.82
CA ALA A 569 -18.10 31.81 3.02
C ALA A 569 -19.01 33.04 3.07
N GLY A 570 -19.25 33.49 4.29
CA GLY A 570 -20.01 34.70 4.59
C GLY A 570 -19.80 35.07 6.05
N LEU A 571 -19.18 36.22 6.30
CA LEU A 571 -18.86 36.67 7.67
C LEU A 571 -20.02 37.39 8.35
N ILE A 572 -21.09 37.66 7.61
CA ILE A 572 -22.32 38.26 8.13
C ILE A 572 -23.35 37.14 8.30
N PRO A 573 -24.09 37.06 9.42
CA PRO A 573 -25.18 36.11 9.58
C PRO A 573 -26.12 36.14 8.36
N GLY A 574 -26.47 34.96 7.83
CA GLY A 574 -27.32 34.85 6.65
C GLY A 574 -26.58 34.94 5.30
N THR A 575 -25.25 35.02 5.27
CA THR A 575 -24.49 35.12 4.00
C THR A 575 -23.72 33.87 3.61
N ALA A 576 -23.40 32.99 4.58
CA ALA A 576 -22.78 31.70 4.31
C ALA A 576 -23.77 30.72 3.64
N LYS A 577 -23.24 29.79 2.83
CA LYS A 577 -24.02 28.78 2.13
C LYS A 577 -23.20 27.50 1.90
N ILE A 578 -23.84 26.37 2.13
CA ILE A 578 -23.37 25.04 1.73
C ILE A 578 -24.45 24.37 0.88
N ALA A 579 -24.04 23.66 -0.16
CA ALA A 579 -24.93 22.80 -0.92
C ALA A 579 -24.22 21.51 -1.30
N VAL A 580 -24.82 20.38 -0.97
CA VAL A 580 -24.34 19.01 -1.27
C VAL A 580 -25.37 18.34 -2.16
N HIS A 581 -24.90 17.72 -3.23
CA HIS A 581 -25.70 16.94 -4.17
C HIS A 581 -25.01 15.61 -4.42
N GLY A 582 -25.75 14.53 -4.25
CA GLY A 582 -25.35 13.17 -4.57
C GLY A 582 -26.40 12.48 -5.43
N LYS A 583 -25.97 11.49 -6.20
CA LYS A 583 -26.87 10.63 -6.98
C LYS A 583 -26.19 9.32 -7.34
N GLY A 584 -26.99 8.36 -7.81
CA GLY A 584 -26.48 7.13 -8.42
C GLY A 584 -26.47 5.94 -7.48
N ALA A 585 -26.04 4.79 -7.99
CA ALA A 585 -26.04 3.52 -7.27
C ALA A 585 -25.00 3.48 -6.12
N ASN A 586 -23.98 4.34 -6.16
CA ASN A 586 -22.93 4.42 -5.15
C ASN A 586 -23.31 5.30 -3.95
N LEU A 587 -24.49 5.92 -3.94
CA LEU A 587 -25.01 6.50 -2.70
C LEU A 587 -25.49 5.35 -1.82
N ASP A 588 -24.91 5.20 -0.64
CA ASP A 588 -25.41 4.30 0.38
C ASP A 588 -26.71 4.86 0.96
N MET A 589 -27.84 4.39 0.44
CA MET A 589 -29.16 4.91 0.78
C MET A 589 -29.73 4.18 2.00
N PRO A 590 -30.46 4.86 2.89
CA PRO A 590 -31.10 4.21 4.03
C PRO A 590 -31.98 3.03 3.60
N ALA A 591 -31.91 1.95 4.39
CA ALA A 591 -32.63 0.71 4.12
C ALA A 591 -34.17 0.86 4.22
N SER A 592 -34.67 1.92 4.88
CA SER A 592 -36.10 2.14 5.10
C SER A 592 -36.52 3.60 4.96
N PHE A 593 -37.74 3.80 4.43
CA PHE A 593 -38.52 5.04 4.51
C PHE A 593 -39.92 4.68 5.06
N PRO A 594 -40.60 5.57 5.81
CA PRO A 594 -40.22 6.93 6.18
C PRO A 594 -39.02 6.99 7.13
N LEU A 595 -38.39 8.15 7.26
CA LEU A 595 -37.28 8.36 8.20
C LEU A 595 -37.81 8.67 9.61
N ALA A 596 -37.10 8.25 10.64
CA ALA A 596 -37.48 8.61 12.01
C ALA A 596 -37.14 10.09 12.28
N GLN A 597 -38.11 10.88 12.74
CA GLN A 597 -37.88 12.30 13.03
C GLN A 597 -37.55 12.52 14.51
N PRO A 598 -36.66 13.48 14.85
CA PRO A 598 -36.02 14.44 13.95
C PRO A 598 -34.92 13.82 13.09
N VAL A 599 -34.77 14.31 11.87
CA VAL A 599 -33.62 13.98 11.00
C VAL A 599 -32.56 15.04 11.22
N ILE A 600 -31.30 14.65 11.46
CA ILE A 600 -30.18 15.58 11.63
C ILE A 600 -29.20 15.35 10.49
N VAL A 601 -28.84 16.42 9.79
CA VAL A 601 -27.84 16.36 8.71
C VAL A 601 -26.64 17.20 9.10
N GLN A 602 -25.47 16.55 9.15
CA GLN A 602 -24.20 17.21 9.41
C GLN A 602 -23.29 17.10 8.19
N LEU A 603 -22.56 18.17 7.88
CA LEU A 603 -21.37 18.11 7.02
C LEU A 603 -20.17 18.41 7.90
N LYS A 604 -19.19 17.52 7.90
CA LYS A 604 -17.98 17.62 8.72
C LYS A 604 -16.76 17.69 7.82
N ASN A 605 -15.74 18.42 8.24
CA ASN A 605 -14.41 18.33 7.63
C ASN A 605 -13.38 17.77 8.60
N SER A 606 -12.30 17.23 8.07
CA SER A 606 -11.21 16.64 8.87
C SER A 606 -10.46 17.65 9.73
N SER A 607 -10.59 18.96 9.46
CA SER A 607 -10.09 20.02 10.35
C SER A 607 -10.91 20.21 11.63
N GLY A 608 -12.02 19.47 11.81
CA GLY A 608 -12.86 19.49 13.00
C GLY A 608 -13.99 20.53 12.99
N THR A 609 -14.27 21.15 11.84
CA THR A 609 -15.41 22.06 11.67
C THR A 609 -16.61 21.31 11.12
N CYS A 610 -17.80 21.56 11.68
CA CYS A 610 -19.05 20.96 11.23
C CYS A 610 -20.19 21.97 11.08
N TRP A 611 -21.12 21.66 10.17
CA TRP A 611 -22.35 22.39 9.90
C TRP A 611 -23.53 21.46 9.99
N GLU A 612 -24.63 21.92 10.59
CA GLU A 612 -25.78 21.10 10.92
C GLU A 612 -27.09 21.76 10.50
N ALA A 613 -28.09 20.94 10.18
CA ALA A 613 -29.50 21.30 10.23
C ALA A 613 -30.34 20.13 10.76
N THR A 614 -31.33 20.46 11.59
CA THR A 614 -32.27 19.51 12.20
C THR A 614 -33.65 19.68 11.58
N TYR A 615 -34.31 18.59 11.24
CA TYR A 615 -35.59 18.54 10.55
C TYR A 615 -36.61 17.85 11.43
N ASP A 616 -37.31 18.66 12.22
CA ASP A 616 -38.27 18.23 13.22
C ASP A 616 -39.56 17.68 12.59
N ALA A 617 -40.29 16.89 13.39
CA ALA A 617 -41.59 16.38 12.96
C ALA A 617 -42.66 17.49 12.97
N PRO A 618 -43.60 17.51 12.00
CA PRO A 618 -43.68 16.62 10.83
C PRO A 618 -42.91 17.18 9.63
N ALA A 619 -42.21 16.31 8.90
CA ALA A 619 -41.56 16.68 7.65
C ALA A 619 -42.59 17.10 6.57
N SER A 620 -42.20 18.05 5.72
CA SER A 620 -43.00 18.48 4.56
C SER A 620 -43.39 17.33 3.63
N ARG A 621 -42.56 16.29 3.54
CA ARG A 621 -42.85 15.01 2.89
C ARG A 621 -41.99 13.91 3.48
N ASP A 622 -42.62 12.86 3.97
CA ASP A 622 -41.94 11.62 4.34
C ASP A 622 -42.83 10.42 4.00
N THR A 623 -42.51 9.73 2.90
CA THR A 623 -43.38 8.71 2.31
C THR A 623 -42.66 7.38 2.22
N ALA A 624 -43.32 6.33 2.70
CA ALA A 624 -42.93 4.93 2.46
C ALA A 624 -43.05 4.55 0.98
N GLY A 625 -42.27 3.56 0.53
CA GLY A 625 -42.47 2.86 -0.74
C GLY A 625 -41.22 2.75 -1.62
N PRO A 626 -41.39 2.32 -2.89
CA PRO A 626 -40.43 2.59 -3.96
C PRO A 626 -40.97 3.68 -4.94
N PRO A 627 -40.31 4.85 -5.07
CA PRO A 627 -39.25 5.33 -4.20
C PRO A 627 -39.80 5.96 -2.92
N GLY A 628 -39.25 5.54 -1.79
CA GLY A 628 -39.37 6.25 -0.53
C GLY A 628 -38.72 7.62 -0.67
N GLN A 629 -39.29 8.61 0.02
CA GLN A 629 -38.81 9.99 -0.09
C GLN A 629 -38.98 10.74 1.21
N PHE A 630 -37.91 11.44 1.60
CA PHE A 630 -37.90 12.47 2.61
C PHE A 630 -37.65 13.83 1.96
N THR A 631 -38.37 14.87 2.35
CA THR A 631 -38.09 16.26 1.96
C THR A 631 -38.59 17.19 3.04
N ASP A 632 -37.71 18.04 3.55
CA ASP A 632 -38.11 19.02 4.55
C ASP A 632 -37.20 20.23 4.63
N LYS A 633 -37.67 21.26 5.33
CA LYS A 633 -36.91 22.46 5.66
C LYS A 633 -36.77 22.57 7.17
N ALA A 634 -35.54 22.74 7.65
CA ALA A 634 -35.25 22.93 9.07
C ALA A 634 -35.87 24.24 9.56
N ASP A 635 -36.57 24.18 10.70
CA ASP A 635 -37.19 25.34 11.36
C ASP A 635 -36.19 26.33 11.96
#